data_AF-A0A349W2M9-F1
#
_entry.id   AF-A0A349W2M9-F1
#
_cell.length_a   1.000
_cell.length_b   1.000
_cell.length_c   1.000
_cell.angle_alpha   90.00
_cell.angle_beta   90.00
_cell.angle_gamma   90.00
#
_symmetry.space_group_name_H-M   'P 1'
#
loop_
_entity.id
_entity.type
_entity.pdbx_description
1 polymer ?
#
loop_
_entity_poly.entity_id
_entity_poly.type
_entity_poly.pdbx_seq_one_letter_code
_entity_poly.pdbx_strand_id
1 'polypeptide(L)'
;HMNIRYFELNDQIRWFGGGIDLTPHYIDEEDARYFHQQLKDVCDRHDSTYYEKFKNWADDYFYIRHRQETRGIGGVFYDKLNTEKTGVSMEDIFAFSCDLGRTFAPTYTALVEKNRHKTFTDQQKNWQLIRRGRYVEFNLVWDSGTKFGLETNGRIESILMSLPAQANWVYDYRPEEGSEEAKTLSLLRKGINWI
;
A
#
# COMPACT_ATOMS: atom_id res chain seq x y z
N HIS A 1 -3.03 -0.19 -3.66
CA HIS A 1 -2.93 1.18 -4.22
C HIS A 1 -1.58 1.31 -4.92
N MET A 2 -1.43 2.27 -5.85
CA MET A 2 -0.16 2.58 -6.51
C MET A 2 0.00 4.08 -6.69
N ASN A 3 1.21 4.58 -6.47
CA ASN A 3 1.62 5.91 -6.86
C ASN A 3 3.03 5.87 -7.47
N ILE A 4 3.27 6.61 -8.55
CA ILE A 4 4.61 6.93 -9.07
C ILE A 4 4.57 8.41 -9.43
N ARG A 5 5.54 9.19 -8.96
CA ARG A 5 5.61 10.64 -9.19
C ARG A 5 7.05 11.11 -9.33
N TYR A 6 7.18 12.20 -10.07
CA TYR A 6 8.42 12.96 -10.22
C TYR A 6 8.19 14.39 -9.71
N PHE A 7 9.20 14.95 -9.05
CA PHE A 7 9.23 16.34 -8.66
C PHE A 7 10.55 16.96 -9.11
N GLU A 8 10.48 18.19 -9.62
CA GLU A 8 11.64 18.99 -10.00
C GLU A 8 11.40 20.46 -9.70
N LEU A 9 12.38 21.08 -9.06
CA LEU A 9 12.50 22.53 -8.94
C LEU A 9 13.67 23.05 -9.80
N ASN A 10 14.77 22.30 -9.86
CA ASN A 10 15.95 22.53 -10.70
C ASN A 10 16.80 21.24 -10.76
N ASP A 11 17.93 21.27 -11.47
CA ASP A 11 18.84 20.14 -11.63
C ASP A 11 19.35 19.56 -10.30
N GLN A 12 19.47 20.39 -9.26
CA GLN A 12 19.90 19.95 -7.92
C GLN A 12 18.76 19.38 -7.08
N ILE A 13 17.53 19.87 -7.27
CA ILE A 13 16.36 19.52 -6.47
C ILE A 13 15.34 18.82 -7.37
N ARG A 14 15.61 17.54 -7.61
CA ARG A 14 14.74 16.63 -8.36
C ARG A 14 14.78 15.23 -7.76
N TRP A 15 13.64 14.54 -7.76
CA TRP A 15 13.51 13.22 -7.15
C TRP A 15 12.25 12.47 -7.62
N PHE A 16 12.30 11.15 -7.49
CA PHE A 16 11.15 10.26 -7.65
C PHE A 16 10.61 9.79 -6.30
N GLY A 17 9.31 9.57 -6.26
CA GLY A 17 8.61 8.97 -5.12
C GLY A 17 7.48 8.08 -5.61
N GLY A 18 7.07 7.15 -4.78
CA GLY A 18 6.02 6.22 -5.15
C GLY A 18 5.94 4.99 -4.27
N GLY A 19 5.26 3.98 -4.78
CA GLY A 19 5.06 2.73 -4.10
C GLY A 19 3.86 1.96 -4.62
N ILE A 20 3.81 0.69 -4.26
CA ILE A 20 2.69 -0.22 -4.49
C ILE A 20 2.42 -0.93 -3.18
N ASP A 21 1.15 -0.98 -2.79
CA ASP A 21 0.70 -1.63 -1.56
C ASP A 21 -0.60 -2.41 -1.77
N LEU A 22 -0.84 -3.44 -0.94
CA LEU A 22 -2.05 -4.26 -1.02
C LEU A 22 -2.81 -4.27 0.32
N THR A 23 -4.12 -4.05 0.25
CA THR A 23 -5.02 -4.00 1.42
C THR A 23 -6.11 -5.09 1.27
N PRO A 24 -5.80 -6.36 1.59
CA PRO A 24 -6.78 -7.43 1.57
C PRO A 24 -7.76 -7.33 2.76
N HIS A 25 -8.98 -7.81 2.57
CA HIS A 25 -9.97 -7.95 3.66
C HIS A 25 -9.85 -9.30 4.36
N TYR A 26 -9.41 -10.32 3.62
CA TYR A 26 -9.01 -11.62 4.14
C TYR A 26 -7.62 -11.92 3.59
N ILE A 27 -6.67 -12.22 4.47
CA ILE A 27 -5.29 -12.45 4.06
C ILE A 27 -5.10 -13.92 3.69
N ASP A 28 -4.87 -14.14 2.40
CA ASP A 28 -4.30 -15.37 1.86
C ASP A 28 -2.77 -15.19 1.81
N GLU A 29 -2.05 -16.04 2.54
CA GLU A 29 -0.59 -15.92 2.68
C GLU A 29 0.15 -16.24 1.38
N GLU A 30 -0.42 -17.08 0.50
CA GLU A 30 0.17 -17.35 -0.81
C GLU A 30 0.02 -16.14 -1.74
N ASP A 31 -1.14 -15.49 -1.71
CA ASP A 31 -1.36 -14.23 -2.44
C ASP A 31 -0.45 -13.11 -1.93
N ALA A 32 -0.22 -13.05 -0.61
CA ALA A 32 0.72 -12.12 -0.02
C ALA A 32 2.17 -12.41 -0.46
N ARG A 33 2.58 -13.69 -0.44
CA ARG A 33 3.90 -14.12 -0.96
C ARG A 33 4.08 -13.78 -2.42
N TYR A 34 3.10 -14.12 -3.25
CA TYR A 34 3.12 -13.81 -4.67
C TYR A 34 3.29 -12.29 -4.90
N PHE A 35 2.45 -11.48 -4.24
CA PHE A 35 2.52 -10.03 -4.35
C PHE A 35 3.91 -9.48 -3.96
N HIS A 36 4.45 -9.91 -2.82
CA HIS A 36 5.76 -9.46 -2.35
C HIS A 36 6.91 -9.95 -3.23
N GLN A 37 6.82 -11.16 -3.77
CA GLN A 37 7.81 -11.69 -4.71
C GLN A 37 7.85 -10.84 -5.99
N GLN A 38 6.71 -10.46 -6.56
CA GLN A 38 6.68 -9.60 -7.76
C GLN A 38 7.35 -8.24 -7.52
N LEU A 39 7.18 -7.67 -6.33
CA LEU A 39 7.84 -6.41 -5.96
C LEU A 39 9.35 -6.61 -5.75
N LYS A 40 9.75 -7.70 -5.10
CA LYS A 40 11.16 -8.05 -4.90
C LYS A 40 11.88 -8.28 -6.23
N ASP A 41 11.29 -9.05 -7.14
CA ASP A 41 11.86 -9.34 -8.46
C ASP A 41 12.16 -8.07 -9.26
N VAL A 42 11.37 -7.01 -9.07
CA VAL A 42 11.59 -5.73 -9.74
C VAL A 42 12.64 -4.89 -9.01
N CYS A 43 12.60 -4.87 -7.68
CA CYS A 43 13.62 -4.19 -6.88
C CYS A 43 15.01 -4.77 -7.17
N ASP A 44 15.16 -6.10 -7.15
CA ASP A 44 16.43 -6.81 -7.31
C ASP A 44 17.09 -6.59 -8.69
N ARG A 45 16.31 -6.24 -9.73
CA ARG A 45 16.87 -5.87 -11.05
C ARG A 45 17.58 -4.52 -11.05
N HIS A 46 17.25 -3.64 -10.09
CA HIS A 46 17.79 -2.29 -10.00
C HIS A 46 18.80 -2.17 -8.85
N ASP A 47 18.47 -2.72 -7.67
CA ASP A 47 19.36 -2.79 -6.51
C ASP A 47 18.82 -3.83 -5.52
N SER A 48 19.65 -4.78 -5.11
CA SER A 48 19.26 -5.89 -4.22
C SER A 48 18.82 -5.46 -2.81
N THR A 49 19.14 -4.22 -2.41
CA THR A 49 18.74 -3.63 -1.12
C THR A 49 17.40 -2.90 -1.17
N TYR A 50 16.87 -2.61 -2.37
CA TYR A 50 15.65 -1.80 -2.53
C TYR A 50 14.43 -2.45 -1.90
N TYR A 51 14.24 -3.77 -2.09
CA TYR A 51 13.06 -4.44 -1.54
C TYR A 51 13.01 -4.33 -0.02
N GLU A 52 14.08 -4.69 0.68
CA GLU A 52 14.14 -4.63 2.14
C GLU A 52 13.90 -3.21 2.64
N LYS A 53 14.60 -2.22 2.07
CA LYS A 53 14.49 -0.81 2.44
C LYS A 53 13.07 -0.28 2.24
N PHE A 54 12.50 -0.47 1.05
CA PHE A 54 11.21 0.10 0.68
C PHE A 54 10.03 -0.67 1.29
N LYS A 55 10.18 -1.96 1.56
CA LYS A 55 9.19 -2.74 2.31
C LYS A 55 9.11 -2.29 3.76
N ASN A 56 10.25 -2.15 4.43
CA ASN A 56 10.28 -1.63 5.80
C ASN A 56 9.67 -0.23 5.88
N TRP A 57 9.97 0.63 4.91
CA TRP A 57 9.35 1.94 4.83
C TRP A 57 7.84 1.87 4.58
N ALA A 58 7.35 0.95 3.74
CA ALA A 58 5.93 0.73 3.53
C ALA A 58 5.20 0.31 4.82
N ASP A 59 5.78 -0.62 5.60
CA ASP A 59 5.23 -1.05 6.89
C ASP A 59 5.13 0.12 7.89
N ASP A 60 6.09 1.04 7.86
CA ASP A 60 6.11 2.22 8.72
C ASP A 60 5.16 3.33 8.27
N TYR A 61 5.08 3.58 6.97
CA TYR A 61 4.24 4.62 6.38
C TYR A 61 2.76 4.25 6.44
N PHE A 62 2.39 3.02 6.05
CA PHE A 62 1.01 2.54 6.01
C PHE A 62 0.55 1.97 7.36
N TYR A 63 0.77 2.71 8.45
CA TYR A 63 0.45 2.28 9.81
C TYR A 63 -0.56 3.20 10.50
N ILE A 64 -1.62 2.60 11.07
CA ILE A 64 -2.70 3.32 11.76
C ILE A 64 -2.37 3.35 13.26
N ARG A 65 -1.67 4.40 13.71
CA ARG A 65 -1.09 4.46 15.07
C ARG A 65 -2.13 4.28 16.19
N HIS A 66 -3.31 4.88 16.04
CA HIS A 66 -4.38 4.80 17.04
C HIS A 66 -5.12 3.46 17.05
N ARG A 67 -4.86 2.58 16.07
CA ARG A 67 -5.39 1.20 16.00
C ARG A 67 -4.29 0.14 16.22
N GLN A 68 -3.04 0.57 16.20
CA GLN A 68 -1.85 -0.28 16.26
C GLN A 68 -1.77 -1.35 15.15
N GLU A 69 -2.37 -1.10 13.98
CA GLU A 69 -2.43 -2.03 12.85
C GLU A 69 -1.81 -1.43 11.58
N THR A 70 -1.25 -2.27 10.71
CA THR A 70 -0.93 -1.85 9.34
C THR A 70 -2.21 -1.72 8.52
N ARG A 71 -2.23 -0.82 7.54
CA ARG A 71 -3.37 -0.61 6.64
C ARG A 71 -3.67 -1.88 5.83
N GLY A 72 -2.63 -2.61 5.47
CA GLY A 72 -2.67 -3.85 4.68
C GLY A 72 -1.44 -4.70 4.91
N ILE A 73 -1.09 -5.54 3.93
CA ILE A 73 0.07 -6.45 3.99
C ILE A 73 1.39 -5.77 3.57
N GLY A 74 1.40 -4.44 3.49
CA GLY A 74 2.54 -3.65 3.04
C GLY A 74 2.70 -3.68 1.52
N GLY A 75 3.96 -3.67 1.08
CA GLY A 75 4.38 -3.58 -0.31
C GLY A 75 5.73 -2.89 -0.39
N VAL A 76 5.89 -1.92 -1.27
CA VAL A 76 7.09 -1.04 -1.29
C VAL A 76 6.67 0.42 -1.30
N PHE A 77 7.42 1.26 -0.59
CA PHE A 77 7.24 2.70 -0.56
C PHE A 77 8.60 3.41 -0.58
N TYR A 78 8.71 4.46 -1.37
CA TYR A 78 9.90 5.30 -1.45
C TYR A 78 9.50 6.76 -1.68
N ASP A 79 10.30 7.67 -1.17
CA ASP A 79 10.13 9.09 -1.40
C ASP A 79 11.49 9.79 -1.46
N LYS A 80 11.54 10.90 -2.21
CA LYS A 80 12.76 11.69 -2.40
C LYS A 80 13.96 10.82 -2.83
N LEU A 81 13.75 9.89 -3.76
CA LEU A 81 14.79 9.05 -4.36
C LEU A 81 15.51 9.85 -5.45
N ASN A 82 16.81 10.07 -5.28
CA ASN A 82 17.63 10.90 -6.18
C ASN A 82 19.08 10.39 -6.20
N THR A 83 19.87 10.88 -7.16
CA THR A 83 21.26 10.49 -7.37
C THR A 83 22.14 10.72 -6.13
N GLU A 84 21.94 11.79 -5.38
CA GLU A 84 22.71 12.06 -4.15
C GLU A 84 22.52 10.96 -3.09
N LYS A 85 21.29 10.46 -2.91
CA LYS A 85 20.99 9.43 -1.92
C LYS A 85 21.32 8.02 -2.35
N THR A 86 21.30 7.75 -3.65
CA THR A 86 21.45 6.39 -4.18
C THR A 86 22.80 6.13 -4.83
N GLY A 87 23.50 7.17 -5.28
CA GLY A 87 24.67 7.04 -6.13
C GLY A 87 24.38 6.56 -7.56
N VAL A 88 23.09 6.39 -7.94
CA VAL A 88 22.69 5.99 -9.30
C VAL A 88 22.17 7.16 -10.13
N SER A 89 22.24 7.04 -11.45
CA SER A 89 21.83 8.10 -12.37
C SER A 89 20.32 8.38 -12.26
N MET A 90 19.88 9.57 -12.69
CA MET A 90 18.45 9.90 -12.69
C MET A 90 17.70 9.01 -13.70
N GLU A 91 18.37 8.62 -14.78
CA GLU A 91 17.90 7.69 -15.80
C GLU A 91 17.61 6.30 -15.21
N ASP A 92 18.49 5.80 -14.34
CA ASP A 92 18.29 4.51 -13.65
C ASP A 92 17.14 4.60 -12.64
N ILE A 93 17.01 5.72 -11.91
CA ILE A 93 15.88 5.94 -10.98
C ILE A 93 14.56 6.02 -11.74
N PHE A 94 14.56 6.67 -12.91
CA PHE A 94 13.40 6.71 -13.79
C PHE A 94 13.06 5.31 -14.31
N ALA A 95 14.05 4.53 -14.74
CA ALA A 95 13.85 3.15 -15.19
C ALA A 95 13.24 2.28 -14.07
N PHE A 96 13.75 2.37 -12.85
CA PHE A 96 13.17 1.72 -11.67
C PHE A 96 11.71 2.12 -11.44
N SER A 97 11.42 3.42 -11.49
CA SER A 97 10.06 3.94 -11.28
C SER A 97 9.08 3.45 -12.33
N CYS A 98 9.51 3.39 -13.60
CA CYS A 98 8.73 2.82 -14.69
C CYS A 98 8.48 1.33 -14.53
N ASP A 99 9.52 0.55 -14.21
CA ASP A 99 9.42 -0.89 -14.07
C ASP A 99 8.55 -1.27 -12.88
N LEU A 100 8.70 -0.58 -11.76
CA LEU A 100 7.81 -0.76 -10.61
C LEU A 100 6.36 -0.47 -10.99
N GLY A 101 6.10 0.66 -11.66
CA GLY A 101 4.75 1.00 -12.11
C GLY A 101 4.14 -0.05 -13.06
N ARG A 102 4.95 -0.64 -13.95
CA ARG A 102 4.52 -1.70 -14.88
C ARG A 102 4.17 -3.01 -14.17
N THR A 103 4.73 -3.27 -13.00
CA THR A 103 4.41 -4.46 -12.18
C THR A 103 3.00 -4.43 -11.62
N PHE A 104 2.45 -3.24 -11.34
CA PHE A 104 1.16 -3.13 -10.66
C PHE A 104 0.02 -3.86 -11.37
N ALA A 105 -0.18 -3.57 -12.66
CA ALA A 105 -1.33 -4.10 -13.38
C ALA A 105 -1.29 -5.65 -13.48
N PRO A 106 -0.22 -6.30 -14.00
CA PRO A 106 -0.15 -7.76 -14.07
C PRO A 106 -0.28 -8.45 -12.71
N THR A 107 0.39 -7.94 -11.67
CA THR A 107 0.32 -8.53 -10.33
C THR A 107 -1.08 -8.41 -9.74
N TYR A 108 -1.70 -7.23 -9.81
CA TYR A 108 -3.02 -7.02 -9.24
C TYR A 108 -4.12 -7.75 -10.01
N THR A 109 -4.04 -7.80 -11.35
CA THR A 109 -5.04 -8.53 -12.15
C THR A 109 -4.96 -10.04 -11.95
N ALA A 110 -3.76 -10.61 -11.76
CA ALA A 110 -3.62 -12.03 -11.40
C ALA A 110 -4.33 -12.36 -10.08
N LEU A 111 -4.16 -11.51 -9.06
CA LEU A 111 -4.86 -11.64 -7.77
C LEU A 111 -6.37 -11.51 -7.93
N VAL A 112 -6.84 -10.55 -8.73
CA VAL A 112 -8.27 -10.35 -9.01
C VAL A 112 -8.84 -11.58 -9.72
N GLU A 113 -8.17 -12.10 -10.74
CA GLU A 113 -8.67 -13.24 -11.52
C GLU A 113 -8.78 -14.51 -10.66
N LYS A 114 -7.80 -14.75 -9.76
CA LYS A 114 -7.87 -15.85 -8.79
C LYS A 114 -9.07 -15.73 -7.83
N ASN A 115 -9.46 -14.51 -7.47
CA ASN A 115 -10.38 -14.26 -6.35
C ASN A 115 -11.79 -13.80 -6.76
N ARG A 116 -12.01 -13.33 -7.99
CA ARG A 116 -13.25 -12.66 -8.44
C ARG A 116 -14.53 -13.51 -8.37
N HIS A 117 -14.40 -14.84 -8.39
CA HIS A 117 -15.53 -15.77 -8.38
C HIS A 117 -15.81 -16.36 -7.00
N LYS A 118 -15.01 -15.99 -5.97
CA LYS A 118 -15.26 -16.44 -4.60
C LYS A 118 -16.63 -15.91 -4.14
N THR A 119 -17.46 -16.81 -3.63
CA THR A 119 -18.71 -16.42 -2.96
C THR A 119 -18.37 -15.77 -1.63
N PHE A 120 -19.27 -14.90 -1.15
CA PHE A 120 -19.14 -14.28 0.15
C PHE A 120 -20.48 -14.25 0.88
N THR A 121 -20.42 -14.23 2.21
CA THR A 121 -21.58 -14.09 3.08
C THR A 121 -21.83 -12.62 3.45
N ASP A 122 -23.01 -12.32 3.99
CA ASP A 122 -23.32 -10.97 4.50
C ASP A 122 -22.40 -10.56 5.66
N GLN A 123 -21.97 -11.53 6.49
CA GLN A 123 -20.99 -11.30 7.54
C GLN A 123 -19.65 -10.86 6.96
N GLN A 124 -19.17 -11.54 5.92
CA GLN A 124 -17.93 -11.18 5.24
C GLN A 124 -18.03 -9.83 4.53
N LYS A 125 -19.22 -9.49 4.00
CA LYS A 125 -19.49 -8.18 3.43
C LYS A 125 -19.46 -7.08 4.51
N ASN A 126 -20.05 -7.32 5.68
CA ASN A 126 -20.00 -6.37 6.79
C ASN A 126 -18.55 -6.16 7.28
N TRP A 127 -17.76 -7.24 7.40
CA TRP A 127 -16.34 -7.15 7.71
C TRP A 127 -15.58 -6.29 6.69
N GLN A 128 -15.84 -6.46 5.39
CA GLN A 128 -15.26 -5.61 4.35
C GLN A 128 -15.56 -4.12 4.60
N LEU A 129 -16.80 -3.78 4.97
CA LEU A 129 -17.18 -2.38 5.24
C LEU A 129 -16.49 -1.82 6.49
N ILE A 130 -16.31 -2.63 7.53
CA ILE A 130 -15.57 -2.24 8.74
C ILE A 130 -14.09 -1.99 8.42
N ARG A 131 -13.45 -2.89 7.67
CA ARG A 131 -12.06 -2.72 7.21
C ARG A 131 -11.90 -1.51 6.27
N ARG A 132 -12.89 -1.23 5.42
CA ARG A 132 -12.93 0.03 4.64
C ARG A 132 -12.98 1.27 5.53
N GLY A 133 -13.61 1.21 6.69
CA GLY A 133 -13.55 2.27 7.70
C GLY A 133 -12.12 2.56 8.15
N ARG A 134 -11.26 1.53 8.30
CA ARG A 134 -9.84 1.70 8.61
C ARG A 134 -9.06 2.35 7.46
N TYR A 135 -9.43 2.05 6.21
CA TYR A 135 -8.87 2.71 5.04
C TYR A 135 -9.19 4.21 5.02
N VAL A 136 -10.43 4.57 5.36
CA VAL A 136 -10.84 5.98 5.53
C VAL A 136 -10.06 6.65 6.68
N GLU A 137 -9.96 5.99 7.84
CA GLU A 137 -9.18 6.50 8.98
C GLU A 137 -7.73 6.80 8.57
N PHE A 138 -7.08 5.90 7.83
CA PHE A 138 -5.72 6.13 7.34
C PHE A 138 -5.65 7.35 6.42
N ASN A 139 -6.47 7.40 5.37
CA ASN A 139 -6.37 8.45 4.35
C ASN A 139 -6.67 9.85 4.93
N LEU A 140 -7.65 9.96 5.84
CA LEU A 140 -8.02 11.26 6.41
C LEU A 140 -7.10 11.69 7.57
N VAL A 141 -6.56 10.74 8.34
CA VAL A 141 -5.81 11.04 9.59
C VAL A 141 -4.31 10.90 9.46
N TRP A 142 -3.79 10.07 8.55
CA TRP A 142 -2.36 9.73 8.49
C TRP A 142 -1.71 9.96 7.14
N ASP A 143 -2.45 9.87 6.04
CA ASP A 143 -1.87 10.08 4.71
C ASP A 143 -1.44 11.55 4.50
N SER A 144 -0.14 11.75 4.29
CA SER A 144 0.44 13.10 4.17
C SER A 144 0.01 13.78 2.88
N GLY A 145 -0.17 13.01 1.80
CA GLY A 145 -0.62 13.54 0.51
C GLY A 145 -2.06 14.06 0.57
N THR A 146 -2.96 13.29 1.18
CA THR A 146 -4.36 13.68 1.37
C THR A 146 -4.48 14.93 2.24
N LYS A 147 -3.80 14.99 3.39
CA LYS A 147 -3.82 16.18 4.26
C LYS A 147 -3.35 17.43 3.55
N PHE A 148 -2.16 17.34 2.93
CA PHE A 148 -1.59 18.47 2.20
C PHE A 148 -2.53 18.95 1.09
N GLY A 149 -3.11 18.04 0.30
CA GLY A 149 -4.05 18.38 -0.77
C GLY A 149 -5.31 19.09 -0.27
N LEU A 150 -5.85 18.69 0.88
CA LEU A 150 -7.03 19.32 1.49
C LEU A 150 -6.70 20.70 2.08
N GLU A 151 -5.51 20.88 2.66
CA GLU A 151 -5.07 22.15 3.26
C GLU A 151 -4.67 23.21 2.20
N THR A 152 -4.30 22.78 0.99
CA THR A 152 -3.75 23.65 -0.06
C THR A 152 -4.71 23.95 -1.23
N ASN A 153 -6.01 23.74 -1.06
CA ASN A 153 -7.02 23.93 -2.10
C ASN A 153 -6.77 23.09 -3.38
N GLY A 154 -6.25 21.87 -3.22
CA GLY A 154 -6.17 20.91 -4.33
C GLY A 154 -7.57 20.50 -4.83
N ARG A 155 -7.62 19.81 -5.98
CA ARG A 155 -8.90 19.32 -6.54
C ARG A 155 -9.49 18.23 -5.64
N ILE A 156 -10.46 18.60 -4.81
CA ILE A 156 -11.06 17.75 -3.76
C ILE A 156 -11.51 16.39 -4.29
N GLU A 157 -12.27 16.35 -5.39
CA GLU A 157 -12.76 15.09 -5.99
C GLU A 157 -11.63 14.17 -6.50
N SER A 158 -10.48 14.73 -6.88
CA SER A 158 -9.31 13.91 -7.22
C SER A 158 -8.64 13.33 -5.98
N ILE A 159 -8.55 14.11 -4.90
CA ILE A 159 -7.90 13.71 -3.65
C ILE A 159 -8.72 12.61 -2.96
N LEU A 160 -10.03 12.80 -2.89
CA LEU A 160 -10.95 11.89 -2.18
C LEU A 160 -11.38 10.68 -3.01
N MET A 161 -10.93 10.54 -4.26
CA MET A 161 -11.11 9.31 -5.06
C MET A 161 -10.55 8.07 -4.36
N SER A 162 -9.61 8.25 -3.43
CA SER A 162 -9.08 7.19 -2.59
C SER A 162 -10.11 6.59 -1.63
N LEU A 163 -11.21 7.29 -1.31
CA LEU A 163 -12.19 6.82 -0.35
C LEU A 163 -13.09 5.72 -0.95
N PRO A 164 -13.45 4.70 -0.17
CA PRO A 164 -14.38 3.67 -0.62
C PRO A 164 -15.80 4.25 -0.72
N ALA A 165 -16.61 3.69 -1.63
CA ALA A 165 -18.02 4.09 -1.79
C ALA A 165 -18.87 3.89 -0.52
N GLN A 166 -18.52 2.90 0.31
CA GLN A 166 -19.18 2.59 1.58
C GLN A 166 -18.16 2.13 2.60
N ALA A 167 -18.34 2.55 3.85
CA ALA A 167 -17.57 2.14 5.01
C ALA A 167 -18.46 2.17 6.26
N ASN A 168 -18.20 1.27 7.21
CA ASN A 168 -18.96 1.15 8.45
C ASN A 168 -18.06 1.37 9.67
N TRP A 169 -18.62 1.96 10.73
CA TRP A 169 -18.02 2.01 12.06
C TRP A 169 -18.98 1.36 13.05
N VAL A 170 -18.44 0.44 13.84
CA VAL A 170 -19.17 -0.26 14.90
C VAL A 170 -18.40 -0.03 16.20
N TYR A 171 -19.13 0.32 17.26
CA TYR A 171 -18.55 0.54 18.59
C TYR A 171 -17.91 -0.74 19.13
N ASP A 172 -16.67 -0.65 19.62
CA ASP A 172 -15.85 -1.74 20.16
C ASP A 172 -15.97 -3.07 19.39
N TYR A 173 -15.97 -3.00 18.05
CA TYR A 173 -16.04 -4.21 17.22
C TYR A 173 -14.83 -5.13 17.46
N ARG A 174 -15.12 -6.39 17.77
CA ARG A 174 -14.14 -7.46 17.90
C ARG A 174 -14.57 -8.64 17.02
N PRO A 175 -13.69 -9.18 16.16
CA PRO A 175 -14.01 -10.40 15.43
C PRO A 175 -14.16 -11.58 16.40
N GLU A 176 -14.89 -12.60 15.97
CA GLU A 176 -15.01 -13.85 16.70
C GLU A 176 -13.64 -14.55 16.80
N GLU A 177 -13.34 -15.12 17.96
CA GLU A 177 -12.07 -15.81 18.18
C GLU A 177 -11.97 -17.03 17.25
N GLY A 178 -10.81 -17.21 16.61
CA GLY A 178 -10.60 -18.27 15.63
C GLY A 178 -11.22 -18.03 14.25
N SER A 179 -11.87 -16.89 14.01
CA SER A 179 -12.42 -16.54 12.70
C SER A 179 -11.34 -16.06 11.72
N GLU A 180 -11.68 -16.03 10.43
CA GLU A 180 -10.80 -15.50 9.38
C GLU A 180 -10.57 -13.98 9.52
N GLU A 181 -11.51 -13.25 10.10
CA GLU A 181 -11.37 -11.84 10.46
C GLU A 181 -10.33 -11.65 11.58
N ALA A 182 -10.37 -12.50 12.62
CA ALA A 182 -9.38 -12.50 13.68
C ALA A 182 -7.98 -12.86 13.15
N LYS A 183 -7.90 -13.89 12.29
CA LYS A 183 -6.66 -14.24 11.57
C LYS A 183 -6.12 -13.06 10.78
N THR A 184 -6.98 -12.37 10.02
CA THR A 184 -6.59 -11.18 9.26
C THR A 184 -5.99 -10.10 10.15
N LEU A 185 -6.62 -9.76 11.28
CA LEU A 185 -6.07 -8.77 12.21
C LEU A 185 -4.70 -9.18 12.76
N SER A 186 -4.49 -10.46 13.06
CA SER A 186 -3.20 -10.96 13.54
C SER A 186 -2.04 -10.76 12.55
N LEU A 187 -2.38 -10.65 11.26
CA LEU A 187 -1.46 -10.46 10.15
C LEU A 187 -1.36 -8.99 9.68
N LEU A 188 -2.11 -8.07 10.29
CA LEU A 188 -2.03 -6.62 10.02
C LEU A 188 -1.09 -5.92 11.01
N ARG A 189 0.18 -6.34 10.99
CA ARG A 189 1.25 -5.82 11.85
C ARG A 189 2.53 -5.60 11.05
N LYS A 190 3.39 -4.74 11.58
CA LYS A 190 4.70 -4.45 10.98
C LYS A 190 5.62 -5.67 11.03
N GLY A 191 6.55 -5.76 10.09
CA GLY A 191 7.68 -6.69 10.18
C GLY A 191 7.34 -8.14 9.87
N ILE A 192 6.15 -8.44 9.34
CA ILE A 192 5.88 -9.78 8.79
C ILE A 192 6.82 -10.01 7.62
N ASN A 193 7.57 -11.11 7.68
CA ASN A 193 8.33 -11.57 6.54
C ASN A 193 7.44 -12.44 5.66
N TRP A 194 7.08 -11.94 4.48
CA TRP A 194 6.26 -12.70 3.54
C TRP A 194 7.11 -13.67 2.73
N ILE A 195 8.33 -13.29 2.33
CA ILE A 195 9.20 -14.06 1.42
C ILE A 195 10.58 -14.38 1.99
#